data_AF-A0A7V9UC75-F1
#
_entry.id   AF-A0A7V9UC75-F1
#
_cell.length_a   1.000
_cell.length_b   1.000
_cell.length_c   1.000
_cell.angle_alpha   90.00
_cell.angle_beta   90.00
_cell.angle_gamma   90.00
#
_symmetry.space_group_name_H-M   'P 1'
#
loop_
_entity.id
_entity.type
_entity.pdbx_description
1 polymer ?
#
loop_
_entity_poly.entity_id
_entity_poly.type
_entity_poly.pdbx_seq_one_letter_code
_entity_poly.pdbx_strand_id
1 'polypeptide(L)'
;MGKPRLGIAAGNSLGAKAAISVANDGGNAVDACLAAAVMGWVAEPFFASIGGSGFVTVRDPQGEVNVFDGNNAMPTTVPDERGQGIQRIFMDYSDGMYTGIGAGAVGIPGILAASYKAWEEHGKIEWAAIMSPAIEAARNGLPFPKTSAYYLSVTWEPIWSVYEGSAAIFAPRGEPLLEGEPFVQAELAESLEMIANKGPEVFYSGELATCFADAMAAGGGFVGVEDLRAYEAIVRAPIEVTSFGWKVQANPPPATGGALLAHMLARLESAQLQDPTARLTAFVDAQRAGMTHRDRLMADPDTIVADVDDGVMGTAEVRHSSPETTHASSADSDGYVCAVTESNGYGSGVVVKGMLMNNVLGEEELNPLGLHALKPGSRCHSNMAPTIASGPARVVGLGSPGATRIVG
;
A
#
# COMPACT_ATOMS: atom_id res chain seq x y z
N MET A 1 -2.17 19.83 28.80
CA MET A 1 -1.16 19.90 27.72
C MET A 1 -1.81 20.53 26.49
N GLY A 2 -1.10 21.38 25.75
CA GLY A 2 -1.65 22.00 24.53
C GLY A 2 -1.76 21.01 23.37
N LYS A 3 -2.45 21.40 22.29
CA LYS A 3 -2.46 20.62 21.04
C LYS A 3 -1.04 20.59 20.44
N PRO A 4 -0.53 19.42 20.03
CA PRO A 4 0.81 19.35 19.47
C PRO A 4 0.88 20.11 18.14
N ARG A 5 2.03 20.70 17.83
CA ARG A 5 2.29 21.26 16.50
C ARG A 5 2.61 20.10 15.57
N LEU A 6 1.91 20.01 14.45
CA LEU A 6 1.98 18.89 13.52
C LEU A 6 2.39 19.36 12.13
N GLY A 7 3.24 18.58 11.46
CA GLY A 7 3.50 18.66 10.03
C GLY A 7 2.95 17.41 9.33
N ILE A 8 2.38 17.57 8.13
CA ILE A 8 1.81 16.50 7.31
C ILE A 8 2.20 16.70 5.85
N ALA A 9 2.57 15.61 5.18
CA ALA A 9 2.64 15.47 3.73
C ALA A 9 1.74 14.30 3.32
N ALA A 10 0.98 14.45 2.25
CA ALA A 10 0.05 13.44 1.75
C ALA A 10 0.02 13.44 0.22
N GLY A 11 -0.35 12.30 -0.39
CA GLY A 11 -0.46 12.12 -1.83
C GLY A 11 -1.44 13.08 -2.52
N ASN A 12 -2.45 13.56 -1.78
CA ASN A 12 -3.43 14.52 -2.27
C ASN A 12 -3.84 15.57 -1.23
N SER A 13 -4.45 16.66 -1.72
CA SER A 13 -4.86 17.78 -0.88
C SER A 13 -6.03 17.47 0.07
N LEU A 14 -6.89 16.50 -0.25
CA LEU A 14 -7.97 16.08 0.64
C LEU A 14 -7.43 15.27 1.82
N GLY A 15 -6.43 14.41 1.59
CA GLY A 15 -5.72 13.68 2.64
C GLY A 15 -5.04 14.63 3.62
N ALA A 16 -4.35 15.65 3.12
CA ALA A 16 -3.78 16.70 3.98
C ALA A 16 -4.85 17.45 4.80
N LYS A 17 -6.02 17.74 4.21
CA LYS A 17 -7.14 18.39 4.91
C LYS A 17 -7.77 17.47 5.97
N ALA A 18 -7.93 16.18 5.68
CA ALA A 18 -8.42 15.19 6.62
C ALA A 18 -7.49 15.09 7.84
N ALA A 19 -6.18 14.99 7.59
CA ALA A 19 -5.15 15.00 8.63
C ALA A 19 -5.21 16.27 9.50
N ILE A 20 -5.34 17.44 8.89
CA ILE A 20 -5.48 18.72 9.62
C ILE A 20 -6.75 18.74 10.46
N SER A 21 -7.88 18.22 9.95
CA SER A 21 -9.12 18.13 10.71
C SER A 21 -8.94 17.27 11.97
N VAL A 22 -8.39 16.08 11.81
CA VAL A 22 -8.12 15.14 12.90
C VAL A 22 -7.12 15.70 13.92
N ALA A 23 -6.07 16.36 13.46
CA ALA A 23 -5.14 17.06 14.34
C ALA A 23 -5.83 18.20 15.12
N ASN A 24 -6.75 18.94 14.47
CA ASN A 24 -7.54 19.97 15.13
C ASN A 24 -8.49 19.39 16.18
N ASP A 25 -8.95 18.16 16.04
CA ASP A 25 -9.79 17.46 17.01
C ASP A 25 -8.98 16.86 18.17
N GLY A 26 -7.65 17.02 18.17
CA GLY A 26 -6.75 16.61 19.24
C GLY A 26 -5.93 15.35 18.94
N GLY A 27 -6.01 14.84 17.71
CA GLY A 27 -5.18 13.74 17.24
C GLY A 27 -3.69 14.06 17.23
N ASN A 28 -2.86 13.03 17.36
CA ASN A 28 -1.40 13.13 17.22
C ASN A 28 -0.97 12.90 15.76
N ALA A 29 0.35 12.80 15.52
CA ALA A 29 0.89 12.49 14.20
C ALA A 29 0.32 11.19 13.62
N VAL A 30 0.21 10.12 14.43
CA VAL A 30 -0.32 8.83 13.97
C VAL A 30 -1.77 8.97 13.50
N ASP A 31 -2.64 9.58 14.31
CA ASP A 31 -4.05 9.80 13.94
C ASP A 31 -4.18 10.59 12.63
N ALA A 32 -3.41 11.67 12.50
CA ALA A 32 -3.42 12.53 11.33
C ALA A 32 -2.90 11.81 10.08
N CYS A 33 -1.86 10.99 10.22
CA CYS A 33 -1.31 10.19 9.13
C CYS A 33 -2.31 9.13 8.64
N LEU A 34 -2.97 8.45 9.58
CA LEU A 34 -3.99 7.46 9.27
C LEU A 34 -5.21 8.11 8.61
N ALA A 35 -5.62 9.31 9.04
CA ALA A 35 -6.71 10.04 8.40
C ALA A 35 -6.39 10.42 6.94
N ALA A 36 -5.12 10.76 6.66
CA ALA A 36 -4.67 10.99 5.28
C ALA A 36 -4.72 9.71 4.43
N ALA A 37 -4.29 8.58 4.98
CA ALA A 37 -4.35 7.27 4.29
C ALA A 37 -5.79 6.82 4.04
N VAL A 38 -6.67 6.87 5.05
CA VAL A 38 -8.09 6.55 4.90
C VAL A 38 -8.78 7.44 3.85
N MET A 39 -8.41 8.72 3.78
CA MET A 39 -8.88 9.61 2.72
C MET A 39 -8.33 9.22 1.34
N GLY A 40 -7.14 8.62 1.27
CA GLY A 40 -6.58 8.01 0.05
C GLY A 40 -7.51 6.96 -0.55
N TRP A 41 -8.16 6.13 0.28
CA TRP A 41 -9.12 5.12 -0.19
C TRP A 41 -10.34 5.70 -0.93
N VAL A 42 -10.62 6.99 -0.74
CA VAL A 42 -11.74 7.72 -1.35
C VAL A 42 -11.25 8.64 -2.47
N ALA A 43 -10.18 9.38 -2.23
CA ALA A 43 -9.67 10.41 -3.12
C ALA A 43 -8.62 9.91 -4.13
N GLU A 44 -8.18 8.66 -4.02
CA GLU A 44 -7.18 8.04 -4.88
C GLU A 44 -7.54 6.57 -5.21
N PRO A 45 -8.76 6.30 -5.72
CA PRO A 45 -9.35 4.95 -5.76
C PRO A 45 -8.51 3.88 -6.49
N PHE A 46 -7.68 4.27 -7.45
CA PHE A 46 -6.81 3.35 -8.20
C PHE A 46 -5.45 3.13 -7.54
N PHE A 47 -5.06 3.97 -6.59
CA PHE A 47 -3.76 3.93 -5.92
C PHE A 47 -3.86 3.28 -4.55
N ALA A 48 -4.97 3.51 -3.85
CA ALA A 48 -5.21 3.04 -2.51
C ALA A 48 -6.67 2.59 -2.36
N SER A 49 -6.86 1.53 -1.59
CA SER A 49 -8.18 1.01 -1.24
C SER A 49 -8.07 0.27 0.08
N ILE A 50 -9.17 0.23 0.82
CA ILE A 50 -9.33 -0.67 1.96
C ILE A 50 -9.22 -2.15 1.56
N GLY A 51 -9.53 -2.47 0.30
CA GLY A 51 -9.30 -3.76 -0.34
C GLY A 51 -7.84 -4.00 -0.76
N GLY A 52 -6.91 -3.11 -0.39
CA GLY A 52 -5.50 -3.13 -0.72
C GLY A 52 -4.58 -3.62 0.40
N SER A 53 -3.31 -3.22 0.29
CA SER A 53 -2.25 -3.48 1.25
C SER A 53 -1.53 -2.22 1.66
N GLY A 54 -0.76 -2.30 2.74
CA GLY A 54 0.19 -1.25 3.07
C GLY A 54 0.94 -1.52 4.37
N PHE A 55 1.79 -0.56 4.71
CA PHE A 55 2.60 -0.59 5.91
C PHE A 55 2.48 0.76 6.62
N VAL A 56 2.33 0.72 7.94
CA VAL A 56 2.36 1.90 8.80
C VAL A 56 3.63 1.82 9.63
N THR A 57 4.56 2.74 9.43
CA THR A 57 5.78 2.84 10.25
C THR A 57 5.60 3.97 11.25
N VAL A 58 5.69 3.66 12.53
CA VAL A 58 5.52 4.63 13.63
C VAL A 58 6.81 4.72 14.43
N ARG A 59 7.26 5.94 14.70
CA ARG A 59 8.20 6.26 15.77
C ARG A 59 7.44 6.89 16.91
N ASP A 60 7.61 6.35 18.12
CA ASP A 60 7.00 6.91 19.32
C ASP A 60 7.86 8.05 19.94
N PRO A 61 7.37 8.75 20.97
CA PRO A 61 8.13 9.78 21.68
C PRO A 61 9.43 9.27 22.35
N GLN A 62 9.48 7.98 22.70
CA GLN A 62 10.65 7.33 23.29
C GLN A 62 11.73 7.08 22.23
N GLY A 63 11.35 7.07 20.96
CA GLY A 63 12.21 6.85 19.81
C GLY A 63 12.27 5.42 19.31
N GLU A 64 11.40 4.56 19.82
CA GLU A 64 11.20 3.22 19.28
C GLU A 64 10.45 3.32 17.97
N VAL A 65 10.84 2.46 17.01
CA VAL A 65 10.23 2.41 15.68
C VAL A 65 9.65 1.02 15.46
N ASN A 66 8.36 0.96 15.12
CA ASN A 66 7.66 -0.26 14.78
C ASN A 66 7.01 -0.14 13.40
N VAL A 67 6.92 -1.25 12.70
CA VAL A 67 6.29 -1.37 11.39
C VAL A 67 5.07 -2.28 11.52
N PHE A 68 3.88 -1.73 11.31
CA PHE A 68 2.64 -2.47 11.26
C PHE A 68 2.45 -2.96 9.81
N ASP A 69 2.66 -4.27 9.62
CA ASP A 69 2.58 -4.97 8.34
C ASP A 69 1.13 -5.41 8.04
N GLY A 70 0.50 -4.62 7.17
CA GLY A 70 -0.80 -4.88 6.55
C GLY A 70 -0.65 -5.26 5.08
N ASN A 71 0.43 -5.96 4.70
CA ASN A 71 0.58 -6.42 3.33
C ASN A 71 -0.43 -7.49 2.98
N ASN A 72 -0.75 -7.62 1.70
CA ASN A 72 -1.65 -8.68 1.26
C ASN A 72 -1.10 -10.06 1.60
N ALA A 73 -1.99 -11.02 1.76
CA ALA A 73 -1.62 -12.41 1.98
C ALA A 73 -2.27 -13.35 0.96
N MET A 74 -1.55 -14.42 0.63
CA MET A 74 -2.10 -15.58 -0.05
C MET A 74 -3.13 -16.25 0.89
N PRO A 75 -4.36 -16.53 0.44
CA PRO A 75 -5.32 -17.26 1.27
C PRO A 75 -4.81 -18.66 1.62
N THR A 76 -5.35 -19.21 2.72
CA THR A 76 -5.14 -20.61 3.10
C THR A 76 -5.96 -21.56 2.25
N THR A 77 -7.09 -21.09 1.72
CA THR A 77 -7.85 -21.77 0.68
C THR A 77 -7.00 -21.93 -0.58
N VAL A 78 -6.88 -23.17 -1.06
CA VAL A 78 -6.10 -23.53 -2.25
C VAL A 78 -7.02 -23.52 -3.47
N PRO A 79 -6.66 -22.86 -4.58
CA PRO A 79 -7.45 -22.90 -5.79
C PRO A 79 -7.43 -24.29 -6.44
N ASP A 80 -8.48 -24.64 -7.17
CA ASP A 80 -8.58 -25.92 -7.89
C ASP A 80 -7.53 -26.03 -9.00
N GLU A 81 -7.20 -24.90 -9.64
CA GLU A 81 -6.16 -24.78 -10.64
C GLU A 81 -5.36 -23.48 -10.51
N ARG A 82 -4.11 -23.50 -10.99
CA ARG A 82 -3.27 -22.28 -11.00
C ARG A 82 -3.85 -21.25 -11.97
N GLY A 83 -4.02 -20.02 -11.50
CA GLY A 83 -4.63 -18.95 -12.28
C GLY A 83 -6.16 -18.99 -12.29
N GLN A 84 -6.80 -19.82 -11.45
CA GLN A 84 -8.26 -19.85 -11.31
C GLN A 84 -8.80 -18.43 -11.07
N GLY A 85 -9.79 -18.01 -11.85
CA GLY A 85 -10.43 -16.70 -11.71
C GLY A 85 -9.55 -15.51 -12.11
N ILE A 86 -8.38 -15.74 -12.72
CA ILE A 86 -7.51 -14.69 -13.26
C ILE A 86 -7.73 -14.56 -14.77
N GLN A 87 -8.06 -13.34 -15.19
CA GLN A 87 -7.98 -12.93 -16.59
C GLN A 87 -6.67 -12.18 -16.82
N ARG A 88 -5.82 -12.69 -17.72
CA ARG A 88 -4.58 -12.00 -18.12
C ARG A 88 -4.89 -10.92 -19.14
N ILE A 89 -4.42 -9.70 -18.88
CA ILE A 89 -4.60 -8.54 -19.75
C ILE A 89 -3.27 -7.92 -20.12
N PHE A 90 -3.26 -7.17 -21.22
CA PHE A 90 -2.16 -6.31 -21.61
C PHE A 90 -2.59 -4.85 -21.43
N MET A 91 -1.72 -4.05 -20.84
CA MET A 91 -1.92 -2.61 -20.67
C MET A 91 -0.84 -1.87 -21.45
N ASP A 92 -1.24 -0.91 -22.28
CA ASP A 92 -0.34 0.07 -22.88
C ASP A 92 -0.03 1.17 -21.86
N TYR A 93 0.48 0.73 -20.71
CA TYR A 93 0.80 1.55 -19.55
C TYR A 93 2.24 1.24 -19.13
N SER A 94 3.05 2.28 -18.93
CA SER A 94 4.47 2.19 -18.56
C SER A 94 5.28 1.18 -19.39
N ASP A 95 5.62 1.55 -20.63
CA ASP A 95 6.36 0.74 -21.64
C ASP A 95 5.68 -0.57 -22.07
N GLY A 96 4.42 -0.78 -21.66
CA GLY A 96 3.61 -1.95 -21.99
C GLY A 96 3.86 -3.10 -21.02
N MET A 97 2.78 -3.67 -20.47
CA MET A 97 2.91 -4.73 -19.48
C MET A 97 1.73 -5.68 -19.42
N TYR A 98 1.94 -6.85 -18.82
CA TYR A 98 0.89 -7.84 -18.55
C TYR A 98 0.59 -7.89 -17.05
N THR A 99 -0.68 -8.06 -16.72
CA THR A 99 -1.13 -8.29 -15.34
C THR A 99 -2.38 -9.17 -15.34
N GLY A 100 -2.69 -9.76 -14.19
CA GLY A 100 -3.91 -10.50 -13.95
C GLY A 100 -4.97 -9.64 -13.27
N ILE A 101 -6.21 -9.73 -13.73
CA ILE A 101 -7.39 -9.12 -13.11
C ILE A 101 -8.45 -10.18 -12.76
N GLY A 102 -9.52 -9.78 -12.10
CA GLY A 102 -10.60 -10.68 -11.66
C GLY A 102 -10.45 -11.20 -10.24
N ALA A 103 -11.47 -11.91 -9.77
CA ALA A 103 -11.56 -12.35 -8.38
C ALA A 103 -10.44 -13.31 -7.96
N GLY A 104 -9.87 -14.06 -8.92
CA GLY A 104 -8.71 -14.91 -8.68
C GLY A 104 -7.40 -14.15 -8.48
N ALA A 105 -7.34 -12.88 -8.90
CA ALA A 105 -6.16 -12.04 -8.71
C ALA A 105 -6.13 -11.38 -7.32
N VAL A 106 -7.23 -11.45 -6.56
CA VAL A 106 -7.37 -10.79 -5.27
C VAL A 106 -6.70 -11.60 -4.16
N GLY A 107 -5.75 -10.99 -3.45
CA GLY A 107 -5.23 -11.51 -2.19
C GLY A 107 -5.99 -10.95 -0.98
N ILE A 108 -5.76 -11.51 0.22
CA ILE A 108 -6.41 -11.02 1.44
C ILE A 108 -5.97 -9.56 1.71
N PRO A 109 -6.89 -8.58 1.84
CA PRO A 109 -6.55 -7.19 2.14
C PRO A 109 -6.07 -6.97 3.57
N GLY A 110 -5.08 -6.10 3.75
CA GLY A 110 -4.35 -5.99 5.01
C GLY A 110 -4.23 -4.59 5.60
N ILE A 111 -4.40 -3.54 4.80
CA ILE A 111 -4.14 -2.18 5.24
C ILE A 111 -5.07 -1.74 6.38
N LEU A 112 -6.34 -2.15 6.35
CA LEU A 112 -7.29 -1.86 7.43
C LEU A 112 -6.80 -2.39 8.79
N ALA A 113 -6.37 -3.65 8.84
CA ALA A 113 -5.85 -4.25 10.07
C ALA A 113 -4.59 -3.52 10.58
N ALA A 114 -3.68 -3.12 9.70
CA ALA A 114 -2.47 -2.41 10.10
C ALA A 114 -2.78 -0.99 10.59
N SER A 115 -3.66 -0.26 9.90
CA SER A 115 -4.13 1.06 10.33
C SER A 115 -4.84 1.00 11.68
N TYR A 116 -5.71 0.01 11.89
CA TYR A 116 -6.41 -0.16 13.15
C TYR A 116 -5.46 -0.50 14.30
N LYS A 117 -4.51 -1.41 14.08
CA LYS A 117 -3.52 -1.79 15.10
C LYS A 117 -2.57 -0.66 15.48
N ALA A 118 -2.12 0.12 14.49
CA ALA A 118 -1.32 1.33 14.74
C ALA A 118 -2.10 2.39 15.53
N TRP A 119 -3.40 2.55 15.23
CA TRP A 119 -4.29 3.41 16.01
C TRP A 119 -4.53 2.87 17.43
N GLU A 120 -4.72 1.57 17.60
CA GLU A 120 -4.93 0.98 18.92
C GLU A 120 -3.71 1.19 19.84
N GLU A 121 -2.49 1.07 19.31
CA GLU A 121 -1.26 1.23 20.08
C GLU A 121 -0.83 2.69 20.28
N HIS A 122 -1.14 3.57 19.33
CA HIS A 122 -0.57 4.93 19.31
C HIS A 122 -1.57 6.06 19.06
N GLY A 123 -2.85 5.76 18.81
CA GLY A 123 -3.88 6.75 18.57
C GLY A 123 -4.25 7.56 19.80
N LYS A 124 -4.73 8.79 19.59
CA LYS A 124 -5.09 9.72 20.67
C LYS A 124 -6.57 10.14 20.64
N ILE A 125 -7.27 9.89 19.54
CA ILE A 125 -8.70 10.13 19.38
C ILE A 125 -9.44 8.84 19.02
N GLU A 126 -10.77 8.89 19.04
CA GLU A 126 -11.61 7.75 18.67
C GLU A 126 -11.38 7.31 17.21
N TRP A 127 -11.38 6.00 16.95
CA TRP A 127 -11.21 5.41 15.62
C TRP A 127 -12.15 6.01 14.58
N ALA A 128 -13.42 6.18 14.95
CA ALA A 128 -14.43 6.76 14.07
C ALA A 128 -14.05 8.17 13.59
N ALA A 129 -13.40 8.98 14.44
CA ALA A 129 -13.00 10.33 14.08
C ALA A 129 -11.90 10.36 13.00
N ILE A 130 -11.06 9.33 12.91
CA ILE A 130 -10.08 9.18 11.83
C ILE A 130 -10.77 8.92 10.49
N MET A 131 -11.87 8.17 10.50
CA MET A 131 -12.62 7.80 9.29
C MET A 131 -13.62 8.87 8.84
N SER A 132 -14.14 9.69 9.75
CA SER A 132 -15.19 10.68 9.46
C SER A 132 -14.93 11.55 8.22
N PRO A 133 -13.73 12.15 8.02
CA PRO A 133 -13.51 12.98 6.83
C PRO A 133 -13.69 12.21 5.52
N ALA A 134 -13.22 10.96 5.46
CA ALA A 134 -13.33 10.11 4.27
C ALA A 134 -14.77 9.67 4.02
N ILE A 135 -15.52 9.33 5.08
CA ILE A 135 -16.96 9.00 5.00
C ILE A 135 -17.73 10.19 4.43
N GLU A 136 -17.49 11.40 4.94
CA GLU A 136 -18.14 12.61 4.45
C GLU A 136 -17.80 12.89 2.98
N ALA A 137 -16.53 12.76 2.59
CA ALA A 137 -16.09 12.96 1.22
C ALA A 137 -16.70 11.93 0.25
N ALA A 138 -16.74 10.65 0.64
CA ALA A 138 -17.35 9.59 -0.16
C ALA A 138 -18.86 9.81 -0.35
N ARG A 139 -19.56 10.22 0.73
CA ARG A 139 -21.01 10.44 0.74
C ARG A 139 -21.44 11.69 -0.02
N ASN A 140 -20.76 12.82 0.21
CA ASN A 140 -21.10 14.10 -0.40
C ASN A 140 -20.52 14.25 -1.80
N GLY A 141 -19.51 13.44 -2.11
CA GLY A 141 -18.76 13.46 -3.35
C GLY A 141 -17.60 14.44 -3.36
N LEU A 142 -16.69 14.21 -4.31
CA LEU A 142 -15.54 15.05 -4.60
C LEU A 142 -15.41 15.28 -6.11
N PRO A 143 -14.69 16.32 -6.56
CA PRO A 143 -14.28 16.41 -7.95
C PRO A 143 -13.36 15.24 -8.30
N PHE A 144 -13.63 14.53 -9.40
CA PHE A 144 -12.86 13.35 -9.77
C PHE A 144 -11.38 13.72 -9.96
N PRO A 145 -10.45 13.06 -9.25
CA PRO A 145 -9.05 13.50 -9.20
C PRO A 145 -8.37 13.42 -10.57
N LYS A 146 -7.53 14.42 -10.87
CA LYS A 146 -6.75 14.48 -12.12
C LYS A 146 -5.94 13.21 -12.40
N THR A 147 -5.17 12.75 -11.42
CA THR A 147 -4.31 11.57 -11.57
C THR A 147 -5.16 10.30 -11.77
N SER A 148 -6.30 10.20 -11.08
CA SER A 148 -7.26 9.11 -11.27
C SER A 148 -7.93 9.16 -12.64
N ALA A 149 -8.29 10.33 -13.16
CA ALA A 149 -8.85 10.47 -14.50
C ALA A 149 -7.87 10.06 -15.60
N TYR A 150 -6.60 10.46 -15.45
CA TYR A 150 -5.54 9.99 -16.36
C TYR A 150 -5.41 8.47 -16.30
N TYR A 151 -5.30 7.90 -15.10
CA TYR A 151 -5.19 6.46 -14.93
C TYR A 151 -6.38 5.70 -15.51
N LEU A 152 -7.60 6.15 -15.23
CA LEU A 152 -8.82 5.57 -15.77
C LEU A 152 -8.80 5.60 -17.30
N SER A 153 -8.38 6.71 -17.92
CA SER A 153 -8.35 6.84 -19.39
C SER A 153 -7.47 5.80 -20.10
N VAL A 154 -6.39 5.35 -19.46
CA VAL A 154 -5.44 4.37 -20.02
C VAL A 154 -5.74 2.93 -19.60
N THR A 155 -6.55 2.74 -18.55
CA THR A 155 -6.88 1.42 -17.99
C THR A 155 -8.36 1.04 -18.12
N TRP A 156 -9.20 1.92 -18.67
CA TRP A 156 -10.64 1.74 -18.81
C TRP A 156 -10.99 0.44 -19.55
N GLU A 157 -10.57 0.34 -20.81
CA GLU A 157 -10.80 -0.82 -21.68
C GLU A 157 -10.28 -2.15 -21.07
N PRO A 158 -9.02 -2.23 -20.59
CA PRO A 158 -8.50 -3.51 -20.11
C PRO A 158 -9.00 -3.93 -18.72
N ILE A 159 -9.37 -3.01 -17.82
CA ILE A 159 -9.71 -3.34 -16.42
C ILE A 159 -11.15 -2.97 -16.09
N TRP A 160 -11.49 -1.68 -16.15
CA TRP A 160 -12.64 -1.14 -15.44
C TRP A 160 -13.97 -1.29 -16.19
N SER A 161 -13.94 -1.33 -17.53
CA SER A 161 -15.12 -1.57 -18.36
C SER A 161 -15.55 -3.05 -18.36
N VAL A 162 -14.65 -3.95 -17.97
CA VAL A 162 -14.85 -5.41 -17.99
C VAL A 162 -15.85 -5.85 -16.91
N TYR A 163 -15.91 -5.14 -15.79
CA TYR A 163 -16.77 -5.48 -14.65
C TYR A 163 -17.87 -4.44 -14.46
N GLU A 164 -19.11 -4.93 -14.33
CA GLU A 164 -20.30 -4.07 -14.14
C GLU A 164 -20.15 -3.19 -12.89
N GLY A 165 -19.61 -3.71 -11.79
CA GLY A 165 -19.42 -2.97 -10.55
C GLY A 165 -18.49 -1.76 -10.68
N SER A 166 -17.33 -1.92 -11.32
CA SER A 166 -16.43 -0.78 -11.59
C SER A 166 -17.00 0.16 -12.65
N ALA A 167 -17.65 -0.38 -13.69
CA ALA A 167 -18.26 0.45 -14.71
C ALA A 167 -19.39 1.34 -14.16
N ALA A 168 -20.19 0.83 -13.21
CA ALA A 168 -21.24 1.60 -12.54
C ALA A 168 -20.67 2.77 -11.71
N ILE A 169 -19.49 2.60 -11.12
CA ILE A 169 -18.82 3.63 -10.30
C ILE A 169 -18.12 4.66 -11.19
N PHE A 170 -17.38 4.20 -12.20
CA PHE A 170 -16.47 5.03 -12.99
C PHE A 170 -17.00 5.46 -14.35
N ALA A 171 -18.15 4.94 -14.79
CA ALA A 171 -18.89 5.42 -15.95
C ALA A 171 -20.40 5.51 -15.66
N PRO A 172 -20.83 6.27 -14.63
CA PRO A 172 -22.24 6.33 -14.21
C PRO A 172 -23.18 6.91 -15.28
N ARG A 173 -22.62 7.53 -16.33
CA ARG A 173 -23.36 8.07 -17.49
C ARG A 173 -23.07 7.30 -18.79
N GLY A 174 -22.48 6.11 -18.70
CA GLY A 174 -22.09 5.27 -19.83
C GLY A 174 -20.73 5.60 -20.44
N GLU A 175 -20.08 6.68 -19.99
CA GLU A 175 -18.73 7.09 -20.40
C GLU A 175 -17.84 7.27 -19.16
N PRO A 176 -16.53 7.00 -19.25
CA PRO A 176 -15.60 7.15 -18.12
C PRO A 176 -15.59 8.57 -17.55
N LEU A 177 -15.49 8.66 -16.22
CA LEU A 177 -15.39 9.94 -15.52
C LEU A 177 -14.16 10.73 -15.98
N LEU A 178 -14.38 12.03 -16.20
CA LEU A 178 -13.32 12.99 -16.53
C LEU A 178 -12.88 13.77 -15.29
N GLU A 179 -11.67 14.35 -15.35
CA GLU A 179 -11.15 15.21 -14.28
C GLU A 179 -12.17 16.28 -13.87
N GLY A 180 -12.39 16.42 -12.56
CA GLY A 180 -13.25 17.44 -11.98
C GLY A 180 -14.75 17.13 -12.01
N GLU A 181 -15.19 16.06 -12.68
CA GLU A 181 -16.59 15.65 -12.64
C GLU A 181 -17.02 15.21 -11.23
N PRO A 182 -18.30 15.37 -10.84
CA PRO A 182 -18.76 14.92 -9.53
C PRO A 182 -18.61 13.40 -9.38
N PHE A 183 -17.91 12.99 -8.34
CA PHE A 183 -17.65 11.59 -8.02
C PHE A 183 -18.17 11.27 -6.62
N VAL A 184 -19.27 10.52 -6.56
CA VAL A 184 -19.96 10.12 -5.32
C VAL A 184 -19.79 8.61 -5.13
N GLN A 185 -19.42 8.19 -3.93
CA GLN A 185 -19.12 6.80 -3.58
C GLN A 185 -20.00 6.37 -2.40
N ALA A 186 -21.31 6.34 -2.61
CA ALA A 186 -22.29 6.11 -1.53
C ALA A 186 -22.09 4.76 -0.83
N GLU A 187 -21.91 3.67 -1.57
CA GLU A 187 -21.67 2.34 -0.96
C GLU A 187 -20.35 2.29 -0.19
N LEU A 188 -19.29 2.96 -0.68
CA LEU A 188 -18.03 3.03 0.05
C LEU A 188 -18.21 3.81 1.36
N ALA A 189 -18.98 4.91 1.34
CA ALA A 189 -19.30 5.66 2.56
C ALA A 189 -20.04 4.80 3.59
N GLU A 190 -20.98 3.97 3.16
CA GLU A 190 -21.70 3.01 4.03
C GLU A 190 -20.74 1.96 4.61
N SER A 191 -19.85 1.40 3.78
CA SER A 191 -18.82 0.45 4.23
C SER A 191 -17.88 1.06 5.26
N LEU A 192 -17.35 2.26 5.00
CA LEU A 192 -16.49 2.99 5.92
C LEU A 192 -17.21 3.35 7.22
N GLU A 193 -18.49 3.74 7.15
CA GLU A 193 -19.31 4.02 8.34
C GLU A 193 -19.57 2.77 9.18
N MET A 194 -19.80 1.62 8.56
CA MET A 194 -19.90 0.34 9.28
C MET A 194 -18.61 0.02 10.02
N ILE A 195 -17.46 0.21 9.38
CA ILE A 195 -16.14 -0.04 9.98
C ILE A 195 -15.82 0.97 11.09
N ALA A 196 -16.16 2.25 10.90
CA ALA A 196 -15.98 3.28 11.91
C ALA A 196 -16.78 2.98 13.19
N ASN A 197 -18.02 2.49 13.04
CA ASN A 197 -18.94 2.25 14.15
C ASN A 197 -18.78 0.88 14.82
N LYS A 198 -18.44 -0.16 14.05
CA LYS A 198 -18.40 -1.56 14.51
C LYS A 198 -16.97 -2.12 14.63
N GLY A 199 -15.97 -1.37 14.20
CA GLY A 199 -14.57 -1.81 14.14
C GLY A 199 -14.24 -2.63 12.89
N PRO A 200 -12.97 -3.01 12.71
CA PRO A 200 -12.48 -3.71 11.51
C PRO A 200 -13.06 -5.13 11.36
N GLU A 201 -13.55 -5.72 12.44
CA GLU A 201 -14.14 -7.07 12.44
C GLU A 201 -15.32 -7.22 11.46
N VAL A 202 -16.05 -6.14 11.17
CA VAL A 202 -17.11 -6.20 10.15
C VAL A 202 -16.56 -6.59 8.76
N PHE A 203 -15.32 -6.21 8.46
CA PHE A 203 -14.60 -6.52 7.23
C PHE A 203 -13.95 -7.92 7.24
N TYR A 204 -13.40 -8.35 8.37
CA TYR A 204 -12.64 -9.61 8.46
C TYR A 204 -13.49 -10.82 8.83
N SER A 205 -14.55 -10.65 9.63
CA SER A 205 -15.34 -11.76 10.15
C SER A 205 -16.87 -11.54 10.08
N GLY A 206 -17.33 -10.34 9.71
CA GLY A 206 -18.73 -9.94 9.71
C GLY A 206 -19.42 -9.86 8.34
N GLU A 207 -20.33 -8.89 8.21
CA GLU A 207 -21.19 -8.71 7.04
C GLU A 207 -20.40 -8.38 5.76
N LEU A 208 -19.39 -7.51 5.86
CA LEU A 208 -18.54 -7.17 4.72
C LEU A 208 -17.64 -8.36 4.35
N ALA A 209 -17.20 -9.17 5.32
CA ALA A 209 -16.45 -10.40 5.06
C ALA A 209 -17.25 -11.39 4.21
N THR A 210 -18.54 -11.53 4.51
CA THR A 210 -19.47 -12.39 3.75
C THR A 210 -19.65 -11.85 2.32
N CYS A 211 -19.91 -10.54 2.19
CA CYS A 211 -20.03 -9.89 0.87
C CYS A 211 -18.75 -10.06 0.03
N PHE A 212 -17.59 -9.96 0.66
CA PHE A 212 -16.30 -10.17 0.01
C PHE A 212 -16.19 -11.60 -0.52
N ALA A 213 -16.38 -12.60 0.34
CA ALA A 213 -16.24 -14.01 -0.03
C ALA A 213 -17.24 -14.41 -1.14
N ASP A 214 -18.48 -13.93 -1.07
CA ASP A 214 -19.50 -14.18 -2.09
C ASP A 214 -19.09 -13.57 -3.45
N ALA A 215 -18.57 -12.34 -3.45
CA ALA A 215 -18.09 -11.69 -4.67
C ALA A 215 -16.87 -12.43 -5.26
N MET A 216 -15.96 -12.92 -4.41
CA MET A 216 -14.83 -13.72 -4.86
C MET A 216 -15.30 -15.00 -5.52
N ALA A 217 -16.17 -15.77 -4.84
CA ALA A 217 -16.70 -17.02 -5.37
C ALA A 217 -17.47 -16.81 -6.68
N ALA A 218 -18.29 -15.76 -6.79
CA ALA A 218 -19.05 -15.44 -8.00
C ALA A 218 -18.13 -15.11 -9.19
N GLY A 219 -16.97 -14.49 -8.94
CA GLY A 219 -15.97 -14.18 -9.97
C GLY A 219 -14.96 -15.30 -10.24
N GLY A 220 -15.13 -16.49 -9.65
CA GLY A 220 -14.19 -17.61 -9.78
C GLY A 220 -12.93 -17.48 -8.91
N GLY A 221 -12.88 -16.51 -8.00
CA GLY A 221 -11.87 -16.41 -6.95
C GLY A 221 -12.10 -17.41 -5.82
N PHE A 222 -11.18 -17.43 -4.86
CA PHE A 222 -11.10 -18.50 -3.86
C PHE A 222 -10.81 -18.00 -2.43
N VAL A 223 -10.72 -16.69 -2.21
CA VAL A 223 -10.60 -16.14 -0.85
C VAL A 223 -11.96 -16.28 -0.14
N GLY A 224 -11.98 -17.02 0.97
CA GLY A 224 -13.18 -17.25 1.79
C GLY A 224 -13.24 -16.41 3.06
N VAL A 225 -14.38 -16.49 3.78
CA VAL A 225 -14.56 -15.81 5.08
C VAL A 225 -13.53 -16.29 6.12
N GLU A 226 -13.18 -17.57 6.12
CA GLU A 226 -12.17 -18.10 7.05
C GLU A 226 -10.77 -17.55 6.77
N ASP A 227 -10.44 -17.27 5.50
CA ASP A 227 -9.18 -16.62 5.13
C ASP A 227 -9.12 -15.18 5.63
N LEU A 228 -10.21 -14.43 5.49
CA LEU A 228 -10.33 -13.07 6.02
C LEU A 228 -10.23 -13.07 7.55
N ARG A 229 -10.95 -13.97 8.22
CA ARG A 229 -10.98 -14.07 9.68
C ARG A 229 -9.60 -14.41 10.27
N ALA A 230 -8.83 -15.23 9.57
CA ALA A 230 -7.49 -15.63 10.01
C ALA A 230 -6.43 -14.54 9.80
N TYR A 231 -6.75 -13.45 9.09
CA TYR A 231 -5.81 -12.38 8.83
C TYR A 231 -5.62 -11.48 10.04
N GLU A 232 -4.37 -11.29 10.45
CA GLU A 232 -3.99 -10.28 11.45
C GLU A 232 -2.82 -9.44 10.94
N ALA A 233 -2.78 -8.14 11.29
CA ALA A 233 -1.61 -7.31 11.05
C ALA A 233 -0.47 -7.68 12.00
N ILE A 234 0.75 -7.73 11.45
CA ILE A 234 1.95 -8.14 12.18
C ILE A 234 2.74 -6.89 12.57
N VAL A 235 3.09 -6.75 13.85
CA VAL A 235 4.01 -5.69 14.29
C VAL A 235 5.43 -6.22 14.16
N ARG A 236 6.26 -5.51 13.40
CA ARG A 236 7.62 -5.91 13.09
C ARG A 236 8.62 -4.86 13.52
N ALA A 237 9.77 -5.31 14.00
CA ALA A 237 10.94 -4.46 14.13
C ALA A 237 11.46 -4.06 12.73
N PRO A 238 11.87 -2.80 12.51
CA PRO A 238 12.35 -2.35 11.21
C PRO A 238 13.71 -2.94 10.87
N ILE A 239 14.01 -3.05 9.57
CA ILE A 239 15.41 -3.09 9.12
C ILE A 239 16.03 -1.73 9.42
N GLU A 240 17.24 -1.76 9.94
CA GLU A 240 17.99 -0.58 10.34
C GLU A 240 19.33 -0.51 9.61
N VAL A 241 19.64 0.64 9.03
CA VAL A 241 20.96 0.96 8.49
C VAL A 241 21.39 2.32 9.01
N THR A 242 22.66 2.45 9.39
CA THR A 242 23.27 3.76 9.64
C THR A 242 24.02 4.18 8.38
N SER A 243 23.66 5.31 7.80
CA SER A 243 24.34 5.83 6.61
C SER A 243 24.33 7.35 6.55
N PHE A 244 25.45 7.96 6.14
CA PHE A 244 25.65 9.41 6.07
C PHE A 244 25.38 10.13 7.41
N GLY A 245 25.60 9.45 8.54
CA GLY A 245 25.31 9.97 9.88
C GLY A 245 23.81 9.97 10.25
N TRP A 246 22.98 9.25 9.50
CA TRP A 246 21.56 9.03 9.79
C TRP A 246 21.30 7.58 10.14
N LYS A 247 20.41 7.37 11.11
CA LYS A 247 19.80 6.08 11.39
C LYS A 247 18.54 5.96 10.54
N VAL A 248 18.54 5.06 9.55
CA VAL A 248 17.43 4.86 8.61
C VAL A 248 16.75 3.53 8.93
N GLN A 249 15.45 3.58 9.21
CA GLN A 249 14.64 2.44 9.64
C GLN A 249 13.47 2.25 8.66
N ALA A 250 13.40 1.09 8.03
CA ALA A 250 12.41 0.75 7.00
C ALA A 250 11.77 -0.61 7.27
N ASN A 251 10.73 -0.96 6.52
CA ASN A 251 10.03 -2.22 6.70
C ASN A 251 10.93 -3.45 6.41
N PRO A 252 10.82 -4.51 7.24
CA PRO A 252 11.58 -5.73 7.06
C PRO A 252 10.91 -6.71 6.08
N PRO A 253 11.56 -7.84 5.77
CA PRO A 253 10.95 -8.96 5.07
C PRO A 253 9.62 -9.38 5.70
N PRO A 254 8.65 -9.83 4.88
CA PRO A 254 8.80 -10.25 3.48
C PRO A 254 8.73 -9.11 2.45
N ALA A 255 8.55 -7.87 2.89
CA ALA A 255 8.74 -6.73 2.01
C ALA A 255 10.23 -6.56 1.69
N THR A 256 10.54 -6.33 0.41
CA THR A 256 11.91 -6.20 -0.09
C THR A 256 12.38 -4.75 -0.06
N GLY A 257 11.44 -3.79 -0.01
CA GLY A 257 11.71 -2.35 -0.11
C GLY A 257 12.77 -1.86 0.88
N GLY A 258 12.58 -2.10 2.18
CA GLY A 258 13.53 -1.66 3.20
C GLY A 258 14.92 -2.31 3.07
N ALA A 259 14.99 -3.60 2.72
CA ALA A 259 16.25 -4.30 2.50
C ALA A 259 17.03 -3.73 1.29
N LEU A 260 16.33 -3.45 0.19
CA LEU A 260 16.92 -2.85 -1.01
C LEU A 260 17.42 -1.43 -0.74
N LEU A 261 16.63 -0.61 -0.03
CA LEU A 261 17.04 0.72 0.41
C LEU A 261 18.29 0.66 1.28
N ALA A 262 18.32 -0.24 2.27
CA ALA A 262 19.48 -0.41 3.15
C ALA A 262 20.73 -0.81 2.36
N HIS A 263 20.59 -1.76 1.42
CA HIS A 263 21.68 -2.19 0.55
C HIS A 263 22.23 -1.04 -0.30
N MET A 264 21.36 -0.24 -0.91
CA MET A 264 21.79 0.88 -1.75
C MET A 264 22.47 1.99 -0.96
N LEU A 265 21.95 2.33 0.22
CA LEU A 265 22.57 3.34 1.10
C LEU A 265 23.98 2.93 1.52
N ALA A 266 24.17 1.67 1.94
CA ALA A 266 25.47 1.14 2.33
C ALA A 266 26.51 1.23 1.19
N ARG A 267 26.09 0.99 -0.05
CA ARG A 267 26.97 1.13 -1.22
C ARG A 267 27.32 2.59 -1.51
N LEU A 268 26.33 3.47 -1.46
CA LEU A 268 26.51 4.90 -1.75
C LEU A 268 27.44 5.59 -0.75
N GLU A 269 27.40 5.19 0.52
CA GLU A 269 28.26 5.78 1.56
C GLU A 269 29.75 5.57 1.32
N SER A 270 30.10 4.45 0.68
CA SER A 270 31.48 4.15 0.29
C SER A 270 31.93 4.81 -1.03
N ALA A 271 31.00 5.48 -1.74
CA ALA A 271 31.24 6.00 -3.08
C ALA A 271 31.66 7.48 -3.09
N GLN A 272 32.26 7.92 -4.20
CA GLN A 272 32.64 9.31 -4.40
C GLN A 272 31.45 10.14 -4.93
N LEU A 273 30.75 10.82 -4.03
CA LEU A 273 29.52 11.57 -4.36
C LEU A 273 29.73 13.06 -4.68
N GLN A 274 30.95 13.57 -4.54
CA GLN A 274 31.25 15.00 -4.74
C GLN A 274 31.33 15.37 -6.23
N ASP A 275 31.86 14.47 -7.06
CA ASP A 275 31.88 14.66 -8.51
C ASP A 275 30.52 14.27 -9.12
N PRO A 276 29.87 15.12 -9.92
CA PRO A 276 28.54 14.84 -10.47
C PRO A 276 28.47 13.56 -11.31
N THR A 277 29.52 13.27 -12.09
CA THR A 277 29.56 12.09 -12.97
C THR A 277 29.76 10.84 -12.14
N ALA A 278 30.75 10.83 -11.23
CA ALA A 278 30.99 9.72 -10.33
C ALA A 278 29.77 9.44 -9.42
N ARG A 279 29.09 10.49 -8.97
CA ARG A 279 27.85 10.38 -8.19
C ARG A 279 26.74 9.70 -9.00
N LEU A 280 26.53 10.09 -10.26
CA LEU A 280 25.54 9.46 -11.12
C LEU A 280 25.87 7.98 -11.34
N THR A 281 27.15 7.66 -11.63
CA THR A 281 27.61 6.28 -11.77
C THR A 281 27.35 5.48 -10.50
N ALA A 282 27.66 6.04 -9.32
CA ALA A 282 27.42 5.38 -8.04
C ALA A 282 25.93 5.08 -7.79
N PHE A 283 25.04 6.01 -8.13
CA PHE A 283 23.59 5.77 -8.07
C PHE A 283 23.15 4.63 -8.99
N VAL A 284 23.59 4.67 -10.25
CA VAL A 284 23.25 3.62 -11.23
C VAL A 284 23.79 2.25 -10.79
N ASP A 285 25.01 2.19 -10.27
CA ASP A 285 25.63 0.95 -9.80
C ASP A 285 24.95 0.41 -8.54
N ALA A 286 24.54 1.29 -7.62
CA ALA A 286 23.77 0.91 -6.44
C ALA A 286 22.40 0.35 -6.83
N GLN A 287 21.66 1.05 -7.70
CA GLN A 287 20.36 0.61 -8.23
C GLN A 287 20.48 -0.74 -8.94
N ARG A 288 21.46 -0.89 -9.83
CA ARG A 288 21.71 -2.16 -10.53
C ARG A 288 21.98 -3.29 -9.54
N ALA A 289 22.85 -3.06 -8.55
CA ALA A 289 23.14 -4.07 -7.53
C ALA A 289 21.90 -4.47 -6.72
N GLY A 290 21.08 -3.50 -6.30
CA GLY A 290 19.83 -3.75 -5.58
C GLY A 290 18.83 -4.56 -6.40
N MET A 291 18.49 -4.11 -7.61
CA MET A 291 17.55 -4.82 -8.51
C MET A 291 18.03 -6.25 -8.79
N THR A 292 19.33 -6.39 -9.01
CA THR A 292 19.96 -7.66 -9.26
C THR A 292 19.91 -8.60 -8.05
N HIS A 293 19.99 -8.09 -6.82
CA HIS A 293 19.85 -8.87 -5.59
C HIS A 293 18.39 -9.35 -5.42
N ARG A 294 17.42 -8.46 -5.66
CA ARG A 294 15.99 -8.80 -5.68
C ARG A 294 15.71 -10.00 -6.58
N ASP A 295 16.16 -9.93 -7.84
CA ASP A 295 15.83 -10.92 -8.87
C ASP A 295 16.43 -12.31 -8.61
N ARG A 296 17.46 -12.41 -7.76
CA ARG A 296 18.17 -13.67 -7.47
C ARG A 296 17.74 -14.34 -6.19
N LEU A 297 17.55 -13.55 -5.13
CA LEU A 297 17.53 -14.05 -3.75
C LEU A 297 16.22 -13.73 -3.03
N MET A 298 15.44 -12.77 -3.54
CA MET A 298 14.17 -12.37 -2.93
C MET A 298 12.95 -12.96 -3.68
N ALA A 299 13.09 -14.19 -4.19
CA ALA A 299 12.03 -14.87 -4.92
C ALA A 299 11.03 -15.62 -4.01
N ASP A 300 11.42 -15.95 -2.79
CA ASP A 300 10.53 -16.56 -1.79
C ASP A 300 10.49 -15.67 -0.53
N PRO A 301 9.31 -15.19 -0.09
CA PRO A 301 9.15 -14.37 1.10
C PRO A 301 9.79 -14.98 2.36
N ASP A 302 9.80 -16.31 2.46
CA ASP A 302 10.34 -17.06 3.60
C ASP A 302 11.88 -17.15 3.57
N THR A 303 12.55 -16.98 2.40
CA THR A 303 14.01 -17.05 2.27
C THR A 303 14.72 -15.71 2.46
N ILE A 304 14.01 -14.58 2.28
CA ILE A 304 14.57 -13.23 2.40
C ILE A 304 15.20 -13.01 3.79
N VAL A 305 14.65 -13.62 4.85
CA VAL A 305 15.14 -13.48 6.23
C VAL A 305 16.54 -14.08 6.43
N ALA A 306 16.89 -15.14 5.68
CA ALA A 306 18.16 -15.83 5.83
C ALA A 306 19.32 -15.14 5.07
N ASP A 307 19.01 -14.41 4.00
CA ASP A 307 20.00 -13.91 3.03
C ASP A 307 20.48 -12.47 3.31
N VAL A 308 19.96 -11.80 4.34
CA VAL A 308 20.46 -10.48 4.79
C VAL A 308 21.94 -10.56 5.22
N ASP A 309 22.47 -11.77 5.49
CA ASP A 309 23.85 -12.00 5.95
C ASP A 309 24.89 -12.36 4.85
N ASP A 310 24.49 -12.88 3.67
CA ASP A 310 25.44 -13.50 2.72
C ASP A 310 25.44 -12.86 1.31
N GLY A 311 26.30 -11.85 1.11
CA GLY A 311 26.41 -11.13 -0.16
C GLY A 311 27.18 -11.85 -1.26
N VAL A 312 26.52 -12.51 -2.23
CA VAL A 312 27.10 -12.96 -3.54
C VAL A 312 26.07 -12.97 -4.71
N MET A 313 26.55 -12.98 -5.97
CA MET A 313 25.90 -12.46 -7.20
C MET A 313 25.80 -13.40 -8.48
N GLY A 314 24.68 -13.47 -9.26
CA GLY A 314 24.55 -13.75 -10.76
C GLY A 314 23.23 -13.32 -11.54
N THR A 315 23.25 -12.47 -12.60
CA THR A 315 22.20 -11.48 -13.06
C THR A 315 20.90 -11.98 -13.73
N ALA A 316 19.76 -11.29 -13.49
CA ALA A 316 18.57 -11.27 -14.36
C ALA A 316 18.03 -9.83 -14.49
N GLU A 317 17.42 -9.47 -15.63
CA GLU A 317 16.75 -8.17 -15.86
C GLU A 317 15.23 -8.36 -15.79
N VAL A 318 14.54 -7.69 -14.87
CA VAL A 318 13.09 -7.48 -14.92
C VAL A 318 12.81 -6.00 -15.22
N ARG A 319 12.13 -5.73 -16.35
CA ARG A 319 11.81 -4.38 -16.85
C ARG A 319 10.31 -4.08 -16.80
N HIS A 320 9.70 -4.19 -15.63
CA HIS A 320 8.31 -3.76 -15.43
C HIS A 320 8.21 -2.84 -14.21
N SER A 321 7.53 -1.70 -14.36
CA SER A 321 7.29 -0.74 -13.28
C SER A 321 5.92 -0.11 -13.46
N SER A 322 5.16 0.04 -12.38
CA SER A 322 3.93 0.85 -12.34
C SER A 322 3.83 1.65 -11.04
N PRO A 323 3.17 2.81 -10.99
CA PRO A 323 3.17 3.71 -9.84
C PRO A 323 1.94 3.65 -8.94
N GLU A 324 1.11 2.60 -8.92
CA GLU A 324 -0.14 2.61 -8.11
C GLU A 324 0.10 2.38 -6.61
N THR A 325 0.65 3.39 -5.96
CA THR A 325 0.90 3.44 -4.52
C THR A 325 0.67 4.88 -4.09
N THR A 326 0.32 5.10 -2.84
CA THR A 326 0.32 6.45 -2.25
C THR A 326 1.08 6.46 -0.95
N HIS A 327 1.46 7.65 -0.52
CA HIS A 327 2.22 7.86 0.70
C HIS A 327 1.72 9.06 1.47
N ALA A 328 1.65 8.91 2.78
CA ALA A 328 1.48 10.01 3.71
C ALA A 328 2.52 9.91 4.82
N SER A 329 3.03 11.05 5.27
CA SER A 329 3.89 11.11 6.45
C SER A 329 3.60 12.32 7.29
N SER A 330 3.73 12.15 8.59
CA SER A 330 3.49 13.22 9.57
C SER A 330 4.48 13.14 10.71
N ALA A 331 4.65 14.27 11.39
CA ALA A 331 5.41 14.37 12.61
C ALA A 331 4.79 15.42 13.51
N ASP A 332 4.90 15.24 14.82
CA ASP A 332 4.39 16.21 15.79
C ASP A 332 5.42 16.62 16.85
N SER A 333 5.07 17.65 17.63
CA SER A 333 5.92 18.18 18.69
C SER A 333 5.99 17.30 19.94
N ASP A 334 5.14 16.28 20.05
CA ASP A 334 5.18 15.30 21.14
C ASP A 334 6.22 14.20 20.86
N GLY A 335 6.75 14.14 19.64
CA GLY A 335 7.84 13.25 19.23
C GLY A 335 7.39 12.08 18.37
N TYR A 336 6.10 11.99 18.03
CA TYR A 336 5.61 10.99 17.09
C TYR A 336 6.03 11.33 15.67
N VAL A 337 6.39 10.29 14.91
CA VAL A 337 6.55 10.35 13.46
C VAL A 337 5.84 9.14 12.87
N CYS A 338 5.03 9.35 11.84
CA CYS A 338 4.29 8.28 11.17
C CYS A 338 4.51 8.37 9.66
N ALA A 339 4.68 7.23 9.02
CA ALA A 339 4.81 7.10 7.57
C ALA A 339 3.94 5.93 7.11
N VAL A 340 3.00 6.18 6.20
CA VAL A 340 2.09 5.17 5.65
C VAL A 340 2.32 5.08 4.16
N THR A 341 2.59 3.87 3.67
CA THR A 341 2.62 3.57 2.24
C THR A 341 1.61 2.46 1.98
N GLU A 342 0.69 2.69 1.05
CA GLU A 342 -0.39 1.76 0.72
C GLU A 342 -0.59 1.66 -0.79
N SER A 343 -1.14 0.52 -1.23
CA SER A 343 -1.32 0.19 -2.64
C SER A 343 -2.55 -0.68 -2.87
N ASN A 344 -3.20 -0.50 -4.02
CA ASN A 344 -4.21 -1.43 -4.52
C ASN A 344 -3.72 -2.25 -5.74
N GLY A 345 -2.41 -2.21 -6.03
CA GLY A 345 -1.85 -2.69 -7.29
C GLY A 345 -2.49 -1.97 -8.49
N TYR A 346 -2.58 -2.66 -9.62
CA TYR A 346 -3.29 -2.20 -10.82
C TYR A 346 -4.81 -2.21 -10.66
N GLY A 347 -5.29 -2.97 -9.67
CA GLY A 347 -6.70 -3.22 -9.43
C GLY A 347 -7.23 -4.41 -10.23
N SER A 348 -8.08 -5.20 -9.58
CA SER A 348 -8.66 -6.41 -10.18
C SER A 348 -9.88 -6.14 -11.06
N GLY A 349 -10.39 -4.91 -11.07
CA GLY A 349 -11.72 -4.56 -11.60
C GLY A 349 -12.88 -5.00 -10.69
N VAL A 350 -12.62 -5.84 -9.67
CA VAL A 350 -13.67 -6.32 -8.76
C VAL A 350 -13.99 -5.25 -7.71
N VAL A 351 -15.29 -5.06 -7.48
CA VAL A 351 -15.84 -4.13 -6.48
C VAL A 351 -16.70 -4.90 -5.49
N VAL A 352 -16.52 -4.64 -4.19
CA VAL A 352 -17.34 -5.20 -3.12
C VAL A 352 -17.84 -4.05 -2.24
N LYS A 353 -19.16 -3.79 -2.24
CA LYS A 353 -19.77 -2.73 -1.40
C LYS A 353 -19.05 -1.38 -1.52
N GLY A 354 -18.80 -0.96 -2.77
CA GLY A 354 -18.04 0.25 -3.11
C GLY A 354 -16.52 0.17 -2.94
N MET A 355 -15.97 -0.90 -2.37
CA MET A 355 -14.52 -1.08 -2.16
C MET A 355 -13.89 -1.73 -3.39
N LEU A 356 -12.80 -1.16 -3.92
CA LEU A 356 -12.02 -1.76 -5.00
C LEU A 356 -11.08 -2.82 -4.45
N MET A 357 -11.00 -3.97 -5.11
CA MET A 357 -10.15 -5.07 -4.67
C MET A 357 -8.80 -5.05 -5.39
N ASN A 358 -7.74 -5.35 -4.64
CA ASN A 358 -6.37 -5.48 -5.17
C ASN A 358 -6.27 -6.59 -6.23
N ASN A 359 -5.18 -6.62 -6.99
CA ASN A 359 -4.85 -7.71 -7.90
C ASN A 359 -3.49 -8.36 -7.61
N VAL A 360 -3.06 -8.35 -6.35
CA VAL A 360 -1.70 -8.75 -5.94
C VAL A 360 -1.30 -10.16 -6.36
N LEU A 361 -2.26 -11.09 -6.50
CA LEU A 361 -1.99 -12.46 -6.95
C LEU A 361 -1.91 -12.58 -8.48
N GLY A 362 -2.34 -11.55 -9.20
CA GLY A 362 -2.24 -11.40 -10.66
C GLY A 362 -1.01 -10.59 -11.11
N GLU A 363 -0.33 -9.90 -10.21
CA GLU A 363 0.91 -9.15 -10.49
C GLU A 363 2.09 -10.11 -10.65
N GLU A 364 2.47 -10.40 -11.89
CA GLU A 364 3.55 -11.38 -12.20
C GLU A 364 4.87 -10.99 -11.50
N GLU A 365 5.16 -9.70 -11.38
CA GLU A 365 6.35 -9.16 -10.71
C GLU A 365 6.36 -9.35 -9.19
N LEU A 366 5.19 -9.53 -8.55
CA LEU A 366 5.07 -9.82 -7.12
C LEU A 366 4.95 -11.32 -6.83
N ASN A 367 4.78 -12.12 -7.89
CA ASN A 367 4.62 -13.57 -7.84
C ASN A 367 5.74 -14.27 -8.64
N PRO A 368 7.02 -14.14 -8.23
CA PRO A 368 8.16 -14.73 -8.94
C PRO A 368 8.13 -16.26 -9.02
N LEU A 369 7.39 -16.93 -8.12
CA LEU A 369 7.16 -18.38 -8.15
C LEU A 369 6.04 -18.79 -9.12
N GLY A 370 5.38 -17.82 -9.76
CA GLY A 370 4.20 -17.99 -10.61
C GLY A 370 2.88 -17.73 -9.87
N LEU A 371 1.79 -17.61 -10.65
CA LEU A 371 0.45 -17.35 -10.12
C LEU A 371 0.04 -18.44 -9.11
N HIS A 372 -0.49 -17.97 -7.98
CA HIS A 372 -0.95 -18.81 -6.86
C HIS A 372 0.09 -19.81 -6.33
N ALA A 373 1.39 -19.52 -6.53
CA ALA A 373 2.49 -20.39 -6.10
C ALA A 373 3.00 -20.09 -4.70
N LEU A 374 2.67 -18.92 -4.14
CA LEU A 374 3.04 -18.55 -2.79
C LEU A 374 2.45 -19.56 -1.80
N LYS A 375 3.18 -19.80 -0.72
CA LYS A 375 2.74 -20.67 0.37
C LYS A 375 1.40 -20.15 0.94
N PRO A 376 0.39 -21.00 1.11
CA PRO A 376 -0.89 -20.59 1.69
C PRO A 376 -0.71 -19.89 3.04
N GLY A 377 -1.36 -18.75 3.23
CA GLY A 377 -1.25 -17.91 4.42
C GLY A 377 0.00 -17.01 4.49
N SER A 378 0.94 -17.10 3.55
CA SER A 378 2.11 -16.22 3.55
C SER A 378 1.76 -14.81 3.06
N ARG A 379 2.55 -13.83 3.49
CA ARG A 379 2.47 -12.46 2.96
C ARG A 379 3.04 -12.42 1.54
N CYS A 380 2.41 -11.65 0.68
CA CYS A 380 2.88 -11.38 -0.68
C CYS A 380 4.18 -10.55 -0.65
N HIS A 381 4.90 -10.52 -1.77
CA HIS A 381 6.02 -9.59 -1.92
C HIS A 381 5.52 -8.14 -1.98
N SER A 382 6.36 -7.21 -1.55
CA SER A 382 6.09 -5.78 -1.72
C SER A 382 7.38 -4.97 -1.77
N ASN A 383 7.41 -3.97 -2.64
CA ASN A 383 8.50 -3.00 -2.76
C ASN A 383 8.26 -1.73 -1.92
N MET A 384 7.09 -1.59 -1.28
CA MET A 384 6.79 -0.44 -0.42
C MET A 384 7.84 -0.31 0.69
N ALA A 385 8.23 0.92 1.02
CA ALA A 385 9.24 1.19 2.05
C ALA A 385 8.95 2.48 2.86
N PRO A 386 7.84 2.56 3.63
CA PRO A 386 7.66 3.68 4.55
C PRO A 386 8.78 3.67 5.58
N THR A 387 9.56 4.74 5.58
CA THR A 387 10.86 4.83 6.22
C THR A 387 10.88 5.98 7.21
N ILE A 388 11.53 5.76 8.35
CA ILE A 388 11.85 6.80 9.31
C ILE A 388 13.36 6.98 9.35
N ALA A 389 13.83 8.20 9.11
CA ALA A 389 15.24 8.56 9.18
C ALA A 389 15.47 9.52 10.34
N SER A 390 16.30 9.11 11.30
CA SER A 390 16.70 9.89 12.48
C SER A 390 18.13 10.40 12.32
N GLY A 391 18.28 11.72 12.21
CA GLY A 391 19.58 12.39 12.17
C GLY A 391 19.90 13.13 13.48
N PRO A 392 21.04 13.84 13.56
CA PRO A 392 21.51 14.44 14.81
C PRO A 392 20.57 15.48 15.45
N ALA A 393 19.73 16.14 14.65
CA ALA A 393 18.87 17.23 15.13
C ALA A 393 17.42 17.15 14.60
N ARG A 394 17.09 16.13 13.80
CA ARG A 394 15.80 16.02 13.11
C ARG A 394 15.46 14.58 12.80
N VAL A 395 14.16 14.30 12.76
CA VAL A 395 13.60 13.02 12.32
C VAL A 395 12.67 13.30 11.14
N VAL A 396 12.68 12.41 10.15
CA VAL A 396 11.86 12.53 8.94
C VAL A 396 11.15 11.21 8.68
N GLY A 397 9.84 11.28 8.45
CA GLY A 397 9.07 10.18 7.85
C GLY A 397 8.99 10.38 6.34
N LEU A 398 9.36 9.36 5.58
CA LEU A 398 9.48 9.42 4.13
C LEU A 398 9.07 8.12 3.46
N GLY A 399 8.72 8.23 2.19
CA GLY A 399 8.37 7.13 1.32
C GLY A 399 8.00 7.69 -0.05
N SER A 400 7.94 6.80 -1.03
CA SER A 400 7.56 7.14 -2.40
C SER A 400 6.61 6.09 -2.92
N PRO A 401 5.68 6.45 -3.81
CA PRO A 401 5.05 5.50 -4.70
C PRO A 401 5.99 5.08 -5.83
N GLY A 402 5.66 4.03 -6.58
CA GLY A 402 6.44 3.66 -7.79
C GLY A 402 6.76 2.19 -8.03
N ALA A 403 6.12 1.24 -7.32
CA ALA A 403 6.46 -0.19 -7.32
C ALA A 403 7.98 -0.44 -7.22
N THR A 404 8.61 -0.97 -8.26
CA THR A 404 10.05 -1.25 -8.28
C THR A 404 10.93 0.00 -8.17
N ARG A 405 10.41 1.20 -8.50
CA ARG A 405 11.11 2.49 -8.37
C ARG A 405 11.06 3.07 -6.96
N ILE A 406 10.28 2.50 -6.04
CA ILE A 406 10.15 3.03 -4.67
C ILE A 406 11.52 3.12 -3.99
N VAL A 407 12.40 2.18 -4.29
CA VAL A 407 13.76 2.13 -3.75
C VAL A 407 14.80 2.72 -4.70
N GLY A 408 14.50 2.78 -6.00
CA GLY A 408 15.46 3.09 -7.05
C GLY A 408 15.49 4.55 -7.45
#